data_AF-A0A919YF34-F1
#
_entry.id   AF-A0A919YF34-F1
#
_cell.length_a   1.000
_cell.length_b   1.000
_cell.length_c   1.000
_cell.angle_alpha   90.00
_cell.angle_beta   90.00
_cell.angle_gamma   90.00
#
_symmetry.space_group_name_H-M   'P 1'
#
loop_
_entity.id
_entity.type
_entity.pdbx_description
1 polymer ?
#
loop_
_entity_poly.entity_id
_entity_poly.type
_entity_poly.pdbx_seq_one_letter_code
_entity_poly.pdbx_strand_id
1 'polypeptide(L)' 'MTPESWVRSNYYVIDDHPIMGNIIVWENQQGFYAIYTPIDKFIELFEKPMQEAIQAGTDVKQAIRDYDPENERGFNELL' A
#
# COMPACT_ATOMS: atom_id res chain seq x y z
N MET A 1 -8.40 -13.56 -1.22
CA MET A 1 -7.13 -12.80 -1.37
C MET A 1 -6.84 -12.14 -0.02
N THR A 2 -5.57 -12.01 0.37
CA THR A 2 -5.17 -11.28 1.60
C THR A 2 -4.72 -9.86 1.26
N PRO A 3 -4.70 -8.91 2.22
CA PRO A 3 -4.13 -7.58 2.01
C PRO A 3 -2.71 -7.62 1.44
N GLU A 4 -1.84 -8.48 1.96
CA GLU A 4 -0.47 -8.65 1.45
C GLU A 4 -0.45 -9.15 0.00
N SER A 5 -1.25 -10.17 -0.32
CA SER A 5 -1.36 -10.68 -1.69
C SER A 5 -1.91 -9.62 -2.65
N TRP A 6 -2.78 -8.72 -2.17
CA TRP A 6 -3.28 -7.61 -2.95
C TRP A 6 -2.18 -6.57 -3.22
N VAL A 7 -1.40 -6.17 -2.19
CA VAL A 7 -0.26 -5.25 -2.34
C VAL A 7 0.73 -5.76 -3.38
N ARG A 8 1.15 -7.03 -3.25
CA ARG A 8 2.13 -7.66 -4.16
C ARG A 8 1.64 -7.79 -5.60
N SER A 9 0.33 -7.78 -5.83
CA SER A 9 -0.25 -7.87 -7.18
C SER A 9 -0.56 -6.51 -7.80
N ASN A 10 -0.59 -5.43 -7.02
CA ASN A 10 -0.98 -4.09 -7.49
C ASN A 10 0.16 -3.07 -7.45
N TYR A 11 1.23 -3.32 -6.70
CA TYR A 11 2.36 -2.41 -6.58
C TYR A 11 3.68 -3.06 -6.98
N TYR A 12 4.67 -2.21 -7.29
CA TYR A 12 6.04 -2.67 -7.43
C TYR A 12 6.63 -2.93 -6.04
N VAL A 13 7.01 -4.17 -5.79
CA VAL A 13 7.57 -4.64 -4.54
C VAL A 13 9.02 -5.06 -4.74
N ILE A 14 9.89 -4.65 -3.82
CA ILE A 14 11.24 -5.21 -3.68
C ILE A 14 11.23 -6.10 -2.45
N ASP A 15 11.58 -7.37 -2.64
CA ASP A 15 11.73 -8.34 -1.56
C ASP A 15 13.11 -8.22 -0.90
N ASP A 16 13.18 -8.53 0.38
CA ASP A 16 14.42 -8.66 1.16
C ASP A 16 15.35 -7.42 1.12
N HIS A 17 14.79 -6.20 1.16
CA HIS A 17 15.59 -4.99 1.28
C HIS A 17 16.40 -5.03 2.60
N PRO A 18 17.73 -4.77 2.56
CA PRO A 18 18.64 -5.07 3.67
C PRO A 18 18.33 -4.35 4.99
N ILE A 19 17.57 -3.25 4.95
CA ILE A 19 17.21 -2.45 6.13
C ILE A 19 15.70 -2.54 6.44
N MET A 20 14.86 -2.73 5.42
CA MET A 20 13.42 -2.49 5.52
C MET A 20 12.57 -3.74 5.24
N GLY A 21 13.18 -4.87 4.88
CA GLY A 21 12.46 -6.07 4.48
C GLY A 21 11.71 -5.86 3.17
N ASN A 22 10.48 -6.35 3.09
CA ASN A 22 9.68 -6.20 1.87
C ASN A 22 9.10 -4.79 1.78
N ILE A 23 9.36 -4.10 0.66
CA ILE A 23 8.99 -2.69 0.49
C ILE A 23 8.14 -2.47 -0.76
N ILE A 24 7.15 -1.60 -0.61
CA ILE A 24 6.44 -0.95 -1.71
C ILE A 24 7.31 0.20 -2.20
N VAL A 25 7.45 0.33 -3.51
CA VAL A 25 8.11 1.47 -4.15
C VAL A 25 7.05 2.33 -4.82
N TRP A 26 6.86 3.53 -4.32
CA TRP A 26 6.00 4.53 -4.93
C TRP A 26 6.83 5.36 -5.92
N GLU A 27 6.25 5.58 -7.10
CA GLU A 27 6.86 6.19 -8.30
C GLU A 27 7.85 5.29 -9.07
N ASN A 28 7.56 5.12 -10.36
CA ASN A 28 8.40 4.50 -11.40
C ASN A 28 8.01 5.28 -12.68
N GLN A 29 8.85 5.90 -13.50
CA GLN A 29 10.13 5.43 -14.03
C GLN A 29 11.09 6.56 -14.49
N GLN A 30 11.05 7.77 -13.91
CA GLN A 30 11.90 8.89 -14.35
C GLN A 30 12.34 9.82 -13.21
N GLY A 31 13.15 9.32 -12.27
CA GLY A 31 13.72 10.20 -11.26
C GLY A 31 14.44 9.46 -10.15
N PHE A 32 15.52 10.05 -9.65
CA PHE A 32 16.44 9.50 -8.65
C PHE A 32 15.82 9.34 -7.24
N TYR A 33 14.52 9.58 -7.06
CA TYR A 33 13.83 9.58 -5.78
C TYR A 33 12.58 8.71 -5.88
N ALA A 34 12.53 7.67 -5.07
CA ALA A 34 11.33 6.86 -4.87
C ALA A 34 10.99 6.87 -3.37
N ILE A 35 9.70 6.85 -3.05
CA ILE A 35 9.25 6.69 -1.67
C ILE A 35 9.17 5.19 -1.40
N TYR A 36 9.85 4.74 -0.34
CA TYR A 36 9.82 3.36 0.09
C TYR A 36 8.93 3.21 1.31
N THR A 37 8.02 2.24 1.28
CA THR A 37 7.17 1.92 2.43
C THR A 37 7.26 0.44 2.73
N PRO A 38 7.66 0.04 3.96
CA PRO A 38 7.58 -1.36 4.37
C PRO A 38 6.16 -1.90 4.24
N ILE A 39 6.00 -3.06 3.60
CA ILE A 39 4.68 -3.68 3.38
C ILE A 39 3.97 -3.91 4.71
N ASP A 40 4.68 -4.41 5.72
CA ASP A 40 4.12 -4.67 7.04
C ASP A 40 3.54 -3.40 7.67
N LYS A 41 4.21 -2.25 7.48
CA LYS A 41 3.71 -0.95 7.97
C LYS A 41 2.52 -0.45 7.19
N PHE A 42 2.52 -0.64 5.87
CA PHE A 42 1.34 -0.30 5.05
C PHE A 42 0.13 -1.14 5.45
N ILE A 43 0.31 -2.46 5.66
CA ILE A 43 -0.74 -3.36 6.12
C ILE A 43 -1.17 -2.99 7.54
N GLU A 44 -0.26 -2.72 8.47
CA GLU A 44 -0.62 -2.27 9.84
C GLU A 44 -1.56 -1.06 9.83
N LEU A 45 -1.38 -0.13 8.90
CA LEU A 45 -2.21 1.08 8.78
C LEU A 45 -3.57 0.82 8.13
N PHE A 46 -3.66 -0.14 7.21
CA PHE A 46 -4.79 -0.27 6.28
C PHE A 46 -5.38 -1.68 6.17
N GLU A 47 -4.97 -2.63 7.01
CA GLU A 47 -5.41 -4.02 6.95
C GLU A 47 -6.93 -4.13 6.95
N LYS A 48 -7.60 -3.43 7.87
CA LYS A 48 -9.05 -3.47 8.01
C LYS A 48 -9.79 -2.98 6.75
N PRO A 49 -9.62 -1.72 6.28
CA PRO A 49 -10.34 -1.26 5.08
C PRO A 49 -9.99 -2.09 3.83
N MET A 50 -8.74 -2.57 3.71
CA MET A 50 -8.36 -3.46 2.63
C MET A 50 -9.10 -4.80 2.69
N GLN A 51 -9.15 -5.44 3.85
CA GLN A 51 -9.78 -6.74 4.01
C GLN A 51 -11.30 -6.66 3.79
N GLU A 52 -11.95 -5.61 4.28
CA GLU A 52 -13.37 -5.35 4.04
C GLU A 52 -13.66 -5.15 2.55
N ALA A 53 -12.85 -4.34 1.84
CA ALA A 53 -13.02 -4.11 0.40
C ALA A 53 -12.77 -5.37 -0.44
N ILE A 54 -11.73 -6.16 -0.10
CA ILE A 54 -11.44 -7.44 -0.76
C ILE A 54 -12.62 -8.41 -0.62
N GLN A 55 -13.22 -8.50 0.57
CA GLN A 55 -14.36 -9.38 0.83
C GLN A 55 -15.64 -8.91 0.12
N ALA A 56 -15.85 -7.60 0.04
CA ALA A 56 -16.98 -6.98 -0.65
C ALA A 56 -16.82 -6.95 -2.18
N GLY A 57 -15.61 -7.19 -2.69
CA GLY A 57 -15.29 -7.06 -4.11
C GLY A 57 -15.31 -5.62 -4.61
N THR A 58 -14.99 -4.65 -3.74
CA THR A 58 -14.95 -3.21 -4.05
C THR A 58 -13.52 -2.72 -4.26
N ASP A 59 -13.37 -1.46 -4.68
CA ASP A 59 -12.06 -0.83 -4.89
C ASP A 59 -11.33 -0.63 -3.54
N VAL A 60 -10.22 -1.35 -3.39
CA VAL A 60 -9.37 -1.31 -2.19
C VAL A 60 -8.70 0.05 -2.00
N LYS A 61 -8.28 0.73 -3.09
CA LYS A 61 -7.63 2.05 -3.00
C LYS A 61 -8.63 3.10 -2.55
N GLN A 62 -9.86 3.05 -3.07
CA GLN A 62 -10.92 3.94 -2.62
C GLN A 62 -11.29 3.68 -1.16
N ALA A 63 -11.38 2.41 -0.74
CA ALA A 63 -11.65 2.08 0.66
C ALA A 63 -10.59 2.60 1.63
N ILE A 64 -9.32 2.61 1.22
CA ILE A 64 -8.24 3.22 2.01
C ILE A 64 -8.44 4.74 2.13
N ARG A 65 -8.74 5.43 1.02
CA ARG A 65 -9.01 6.88 1.02
C ARG A 65 -10.21 7.25 1.89
N ASP A 66 -11.27 6.46 1.82
CA ASP A 66 -12.49 6.68 2.61
C ASP A 66 -12.24 6.44 4.11
N TYR A 67 -11.29 5.57 4.45
CA TYR A 67 -10.88 5.31 5.84
C TYR A 67 -10.00 6.44 6.43
N ASP A 68 -9.28 7.17 5.59
CA ASP A 68 -8.43 8.31 5.97
C ASP A 68 -8.68 9.54 5.08
N PRO A 69 -9.89 10.15 5.15
CA PRO A 69 -10.30 11.19 4.22
C PRO A 69 -9.46 12.47 4.34
N GLU A 70 -8.95 12.76 5.54
CA GLU A 70 -8.07 13.91 5.81
C GLU A 70 -6.59 13.62 5.48
N ASN A 71 -6.28 12.40 4.99
CA ASN A 71 -4.94 11.96 4.61
C ASN A 71 -3.92 12.06 5.76
N GLU A 72 -4.31 11.77 7.00
CA GLU A 72 -3.41 11.87 8.16
C GLU A 72 -2.23 10.90 8.06
N ARG A 73 -2.39 9.78 7.35
CA ARG A 73 -1.36 8.77 7.11
C ARG A 73 -0.53 9.04 5.85
N GLY A 74 -0.95 9.98 5.00
CA GLY A 74 -0.16 10.50 3.86
C GLY A 74 -0.17 9.66 2.58
N PHE A 75 -1.08 8.68 2.43
CA PHE A 75 -1.09 7.77 1.27
C PHE A 75 -2.09 8.15 0.16
N ASN A 76 -3.02 9.08 0.37
CA ASN A 76 -4.11 9.32 -0.60
C ASN A 76 -3.61 9.74 -1.99
N GLU A 77 -2.50 10.49 -2.05
CA GLU A 77 -1.83 10.94 -3.27
C GLU A 77 -0.98 9.86 -3.94
N LEU A 78 -0.65 8.78 -3.22
CA LEU A 78 0.17 7.67 -3.72
C LEU A 78 -0.66 6.52 -4.32
N LEU A 79 -1.93 6.41 -3.93
CA LEU A 79 -2.77 5.23 -4.18
C LEU A 79 -3.29 5.11 -5.61
#